data_AF-A0AAW2ZXQ7-F1
#
_entry.id   AF-A0AAW2ZXQ7-F1
#
_cell.length_a   1.000
_cell.length_b   1.000
_cell.length_c   1.000
_cell.angle_alpha   90.00
_cell.angle_beta   90.00
_cell.angle_gamma   90.00
#
_symmetry.space_group_name_H-M   'P 1'
#
loop_
_entity.id
_entity.type
_entity.pdbx_description
1 polymer ?
#
loop_
_entity_poly.entity_id
_entity_poly.type
_entity_poly.pdbx_seq_one_letter_code
_entity_poly.pdbx_strand_id
1 'polypeptide(L)'
;MASKSTAATGRGATAPTATDATAGTRTSPAKKELARAFSRLRLLLLSFSFMYCLNKAYRIRMFSVQLYGYIIHEFDPWFNYRAAEYMSAHGWSAFFSWFDYMSWYPLGRPVGTTTYPGLQLTAVAIHRALAAAGVPMSLNNVCVLIP
;
A
#
# COMPACT_ATOMS: atom_id res chain seq x y z
N MET A 1 66.70 -22.25 -75.81
CA MET A 1 65.30 -22.50 -75.38
C MET A 1 64.77 -21.22 -74.74
N ALA A 2 63.63 -20.73 -75.27
CA ALA A 2 62.59 -19.86 -74.68
C ALA A 2 63.02 -18.65 -73.80
N SER A 3 62.78 -17.41 -74.27
CA SER A 3 61.53 -16.62 -74.10
C SER A 3 61.58 -15.76 -72.82
N LYS A 4 61.86 -14.45 -72.92
CA LYS A 4 60.91 -13.32 -73.08
C LYS A 4 59.89 -13.16 -71.95
N SER A 5 59.69 -11.87 -71.61
CA SER A 5 58.47 -11.23 -71.10
C SER A 5 58.20 -11.26 -69.60
N THR A 6 57.50 -10.30 -68.98
CA THR A 6 56.97 -8.94 -69.26
C THR A 6 56.07 -8.64 -68.05
N ALA A 7 55.93 -7.37 -67.67
CA ALA A 7 54.73 -6.80 -67.00
C ALA A 7 54.42 -7.27 -65.56
N ALA A 8 53.68 -6.54 -64.73
CA ALA A 8 53.21 -5.16 -64.74
C ALA A 8 52.61 -4.87 -63.35
N THR A 9 52.68 -3.61 -62.96
CA THR A 9 51.63 -2.80 -62.32
C THR A 9 50.33 -3.49 -61.92
N GLY A 10 49.96 -3.37 -60.64
CA GLY A 10 48.60 -3.58 -60.15
C GLY A 10 48.23 -2.55 -59.08
N ARG A 11 47.33 -1.62 -59.43
CA ARG A 11 46.67 -0.64 -58.56
C ARG A 11 45.67 -1.33 -57.61
N GLY A 12 45.45 -0.71 -56.45
CA GLY A 12 44.11 -0.57 -55.88
C GLY A 12 43.91 -1.13 -54.47
N ALA A 13 43.63 -0.25 -53.50
CA ALA A 13 42.49 -0.36 -52.58
C ALA A 13 42.53 0.81 -51.57
N THR A 14 41.53 1.67 -51.68
CA THR A 14 41.17 2.74 -50.75
C THR A 14 40.47 2.22 -49.49
N ALA A 15 40.56 3.00 -48.39
CA ALA A 15 39.67 3.07 -47.21
C ALA A 15 40.00 2.11 -46.01
N PRO A 16 39.72 2.48 -44.73
CA PRO A 16 38.65 3.40 -44.31
C PRO A 16 39.01 4.56 -43.39
N THR A 17 38.34 5.68 -43.65
CA THR A 17 38.02 6.75 -42.71
C THR A 17 36.94 6.23 -41.75
N ALA A 18 37.25 6.12 -40.45
CA ALA A 18 36.25 5.93 -39.41
C ALA A 18 36.17 7.20 -38.57
N THR A 19 35.41 8.18 -39.07
CA THR A 19 34.81 9.22 -38.24
C THR A 19 33.72 8.57 -37.40
N ASP A 20 34.07 8.08 -36.21
CA ASP A 20 33.09 7.68 -35.21
C ASP A 20 32.80 8.90 -34.31
N ALA A 21 32.12 9.88 -34.91
CA ALA A 21 31.56 11.00 -34.16
C ALA A 21 30.36 10.47 -33.39
N THR A 22 30.56 10.24 -32.08
CA THR A 22 29.51 9.94 -31.11
C THR A 22 28.43 11.04 -31.18
N ALA A 23 27.40 10.80 -31.99
CA ALA A 23 26.25 11.69 -32.13
C ALA A 23 25.34 11.55 -30.90
N GLY A 24 25.82 12.06 -29.76
CA GLY A 24 24.99 12.28 -28.59
C GLY A 24 23.92 13.31 -28.93
N THR A 25 22.68 12.86 -29.10
CA THR A 25 21.53 13.70 -29.41
C THR A 25 21.32 14.71 -28.28
N ARG A 26 21.80 15.95 -28.44
CA ARG A 26 21.55 17.07 -27.52
C ARG A 26 20.05 17.42 -27.59
N THR A 27 19.24 16.74 -26.80
CA THR A 27 17.84 17.09 -26.60
C THR A 27 17.74 18.49 -25.97
N SER A 28 17.09 19.43 -26.68
CA SER A 28 16.91 20.82 -26.24
C SER A 28 16.33 20.90 -24.81
N PRO A 29 16.81 21.82 -23.96
CA PRO A 29 16.33 21.98 -22.58
C PRO A 29 14.81 22.19 -22.52
N ALA A 30 14.23 22.88 -23.50
CA ALA A 30 12.77 23.09 -23.60
C ALA A 30 11.99 21.78 -23.81
N LYS A 31 12.51 20.82 -24.59
CA LYS A 31 11.88 19.50 -24.77
C LYS A 31 11.93 18.68 -23.48
N LYS A 32 12.99 18.82 -22.69
CA LYS A 32 13.12 18.16 -21.38
C LYS A 32 12.18 18.74 -20.33
N GLU A 33 11.96 20.06 -20.33
CA GLU A 33 10.97 20.72 -19.45
C GLU A 33 9.54 20.34 -19.84
N LEU A 34 9.22 20.30 -21.14
CA LEU A 34 7.91 19.86 -21.63
C LEU A 34 7.63 18.40 -21.27
N ALA A 35 8.60 17.49 -21.46
CA ALA A 35 8.47 16.09 -21.06
C ALA A 35 8.30 15.93 -19.53
N ARG A 36 8.99 16.75 -18.72
CA ARG A 36 8.80 16.78 -17.27
C ARG A 36 7.42 17.32 -16.88
N ALA A 37 6.91 18.34 -17.57
CA ALA A 37 5.57 18.87 -17.34
C ALA A 37 4.49 17.82 -17.67
N PHE A 38 4.61 17.10 -18.78
CA PHE A 38 3.71 15.98 -19.11
C PHE A 38 3.80 14.84 -18.08
N SER A 39 5.01 14.50 -17.60
CA SER A 39 5.19 13.50 -16.56
C SER A 39 4.56 13.91 -15.23
N ARG A 40 4.69 15.18 -14.83
CA ARG A 40 4.04 15.74 -13.63
C ARG A 40 2.52 15.77 -13.76
N LEU A 41 2.00 16.23 -14.90
CA LEU A 41 0.56 16.23 -15.17
C LEU A 41 -0.01 14.81 -15.12
N ARG A 42 0.67 13.85 -15.74
CA ARG A 42 0.30 12.43 -15.67
C ARG A 42 0.31 11.91 -14.23
N LEU A 43 1.32 12.24 -13.44
CA LEU A 43 1.41 11.84 -12.03
C LEU A 43 0.25 12.42 -11.21
N LEU A 44 -0.09 13.70 -11.42
CA LEU A 44 -1.22 14.35 -10.75
C LEU A 44 -2.55 13.71 -11.12
N LEU A 45 -2.77 13.39 -12.40
CA LEU A 45 -3.97 12.71 -12.86
C LEU A 45 -4.08 11.27 -12.30
N LEU A 46 -2.97 10.54 -12.23
CA LEU A 46 -2.92 9.22 -11.61
C LEU A 46 -3.20 9.30 -10.10
N SER A 47 -2.61 10.28 -9.41
CA SER A 47 -2.86 10.50 -7.98
C SER A 47 -4.32 10.88 -7.71
N PHE A 48 -4.92 11.71 -8.56
CA PHE A 48 -6.33 12.09 -8.45
C PHE A 48 -7.26 10.89 -8.67
N SER A 49 -7.00 10.11 -9.73
CA SER A 49 -7.74 8.87 -10.00
C SER A 49 -7.64 7.87 -8.84
N PHE A 50 -6.44 7.69 -8.29
CA PHE A 50 -6.22 6.81 -7.14
C PHE A 50 -6.99 7.28 -5.90
N MET A 51 -6.95 8.58 -5.59
CA MET A 51 -7.71 9.16 -4.48
C MET A 51 -9.23 9.00 -4.66
N TYR A 52 -9.72 9.14 -5.89
CA TYR A 52 -11.12 8.91 -6.24
C TYR A 52 -11.53 7.46 -6.01
N CYS A 53 -10.70 6.50 -6.44
CA CYS A 53 -10.92 5.07 -6.20
C CYS A 53 -10.97 4.75 -4.70
N LEU A 54 -10.05 5.30 -3.89
CA LEU A 54 -10.05 5.11 -2.44
C LEU A 54 -11.33 5.67 -1.80
N ASN A 55 -11.75 6.86 -2.20
CA ASN A 55 -12.99 7.46 -1.68
C ASN A 55 -14.21 6.60 -2.00
N LYS A 56 -14.31 6.09 -3.24
CA LYS A 56 -15.41 5.18 -3.62
C LYS A 56 -15.35 3.87 -2.85
N ALA A 57 -14.17 3.27 -2.71
CA ALA A 57 -13.97 2.04 -1.94
C ALA A 57 -14.34 2.18 -0.45
N TYR A 58 -14.10 3.35 0.15
CA TYR A 58 -14.54 3.65 1.51
C TYR A 58 -16.07 3.79 1.58
N ARG A 59 -16.66 4.59 0.67
CA ARG A 59 -18.10 4.87 0.66
C ARG A 59 -18.97 3.62 0.45
N ILE A 60 -18.54 2.68 -0.40
CA ILE A 60 -19.31 1.45 -0.62
C ILE A 60 -19.33 0.57 0.65
N ARG A 61 -18.24 0.52 1.42
CA ARG A 61 -18.16 -0.27 2.66
C ARG A 61 -18.97 0.37 3.79
N MET A 62 -19.02 1.70 3.83
CA MET A 62 -19.80 2.45 4.81
C MET A 62 -21.30 2.49 4.51
N PHE A 63 -21.76 1.88 3.41
CA PHE A 63 -23.17 1.90 3.02
C PHE A 63 -24.10 1.33 4.11
N SER A 64 -23.71 0.22 4.75
CA SER A 64 -24.49 -0.38 5.85
C SER A 64 -24.59 0.55 7.06
N VAL A 65 -23.49 1.18 7.44
CA VAL A 65 -23.43 2.10 8.59
C VAL A 65 -24.29 3.35 8.36
N GLN A 66 -24.34 3.84 7.12
CA GLN A 66 -25.18 4.99 6.77
C GLN A 66 -26.68 4.68 6.82
N LEU A 67 -27.09 3.45 6.52
CA LEU A 67 -28.49 3.03 6.52
C LEU A 67 -28.98 2.56 7.89
N TYR A 68 -28.17 1.77 8.58
CA TYR A 68 -28.57 1.07 9.81
C TYR A 68 -27.93 1.64 11.09
N GLY A 69 -26.98 2.58 10.95
CA GLY A 69 -26.28 3.22 12.05
C GLY A 69 -25.01 2.48 12.49
N TYR A 70 -24.42 2.96 13.59
CA TYR A 70 -23.21 2.39 14.18
C TYR A 70 -23.55 1.16 15.02
N ILE A 71 -23.71 0.02 14.35
CA ILE A 71 -24.03 -1.26 14.98
C ILE A 71 -23.12 -2.33 14.39
N ILE A 72 -22.62 -3.22 15.25
CA ILE A 72 -21.87 -4.39 14.82
C ILE A 72 -22.85 -5.39 14.22
N HIS A 73 -22.64 -5.73 12.95
CA HIS A 73 -23.40 -6.75 12.26
C HIS A 73 -22.75 -8.12 12.44
N GLU A 74 -23.57 -9.17 12.32
CA GLU A 74 -23.18 -10.57 12.47
C GLU A 74 -22.77 -10.98 13.90
N PHE A 75 -22.64 -12.29 14.13
CA PHE A 75 -22.31 -12.87 15.43
C PHE A 75 -20.80 -12.86 15.71
N ASP A 76 -19.95 -13.12 14.71
CA ASP A 76 -18.50 -13.27 14.90
C ASP A 76 -17.80 -12.01 15.44
N PRO A 77 -18.10 -10.79 14.94
CA PRO A 77 -17.36 -9.61 15.38
C PRO A 77 -17.64 -9.20 16.83
N TRP A 78 -18.71 -9.70 17.47
CA TRP A 78 -18.97 -9.46 18.90
C TRP A 78 -17.86 -9.98 19.80
N PHE A 79 -17.25 -11.13 19.46
CA PHE A 79 -16.10 -11.64 20.19
C PHE A 79 -14.90 -10.67 20.08
N ASN A 80 -14.64 -10.16 18.88
CA ASN A 80 -13.54 -9.22 18.64
C ASN A 80 -13.75 -7.89 19.36
N TYR A 81 -14.98 -7.39 19.37
CA TYR A 81 -15.35 -6.18 20.11
C TYR A 81 -15.14 -6.35 21.62
N ARG A 82 -15.63 -7.45 22.21
CA ARG A 82 -15.42 -7.75 23.64
C ARG A 82 -13.94 -7.90 23.99
N ALA A 83 -13.17 -8.53 23.11
CA ALA A 83 -11.72 -8.65 23.29
C ALA A 83 -11.03 -7.27 23.26
N ALA A 84 -11.45 -6.37 22.37
CA ALA A 84 -10.96 -4.99 22.33
C ALA A 84 -11.37 -4.19 23.58
N GLU A 85 -12.60 -4.39 24.08
CA GLU A 85 -13.09 -3.79 25.31
C GLU A 85 -12.27 -4.26 26.53
N TYR A 86 -12.04 -5.57 26.65
CA TYR A 86 -11.19 -6.14 27.69
C TYR A 86 -9.77 -5.55 27.63
N MET A 87 -9.18 -5.46 26.44
CA MET A 87 -7.85 -4.88 26.22
C MET A 87 -7.81 -3.38 26.56
N SER A 88 -8.85 -2.63 26.21
CA SER A 88 -8.95 -1.19 26.52
C SER A 88 -8.99 -0.94 28.03
N ALA A 89 -9.72 -1.79 28.76
CA ALA A 89 -9.91 -1.68 30.20
C ALA A 89 -8.72 -2.21 31.03
N HIS A 90 -8.16 -3.36 30.68
CA HIS A 90 -7.12 -4.04 31.48
C HIS A 90 -5.69 -3.83 30.94
N GLY A 91 -5.56 -3.37 29.70
CA GLY A 91 -4.28 -3.19 29.02
C GLY A 91 -3.79 -4.43 28.27
N TRP A 92 -2.73 -4.21 27.51
CA TRP A 92 -2.11 -5.16 26.60
C TRP A 92 -1.46 -6.36 27.33
N SER A 93 -0.77 -6.14 28.45
CA SER A 93 -0.14 -7.24 29.21
C SER A 93 -1.17 -8.22 29.77
N ALA A 94 -2.27 -7.70 30.32
CA ALA A 94 -3.35 -8.52 30.87
C ALA A 94 -4.10 -9.32 29.78
N PHE A 95 -4.18 -8.78 28.55
CA PHE A 95 -4.80 -9.46 27.42
C PHE A 95 -4.09 -10.76 27.05
N PHE A 96 -2.76 -10.81 27.07
CA PHE A 96 -2.00 -12.03 26.74
C PHE A 96 -2.14 -13.14 27.79
N SER A 97 -2.41 -12.79 29.05
CA SER A 97 -2.72 -13.73 30.13
C SER A 97 -4.23 -13.96 30.31
N TRP A 98 -5.08 -13.44 29.42
CA TRP A 98 -6.51 -13.45 29.63
C TRP A 98 -7.11 -14.85 29.46
N PHE A 99 -7.77 -15.31 30.51
CA PHE A 99 -8.62 -16.50 30.51
C PHE A 99 -10.09 -16.08 30.66
N ASP A 100 -10.91 -16.51 29.72
CA ASP A 100 -12.33 -16.17 29.66
C ASP A 100 -13.18 -17.30 30.25
N TYR A 101 -13.78 -17.05 31.41
CA TYR A 101 -14.67 -17.99 32.08
C TYR A 101 -16.12 -17.93 31.58
N MET A 102 -16.48 -16.91 30.79
CA MET A 102 -17.85 -16.75 30.30
C MET A 102 -18.13 -17.58 29.04
N SER A 103 -17.08 -17.92 28.28
CA SER A 103 -17.19 -18.80 27.13
C SER A 103 -16.99 -20.26 27.54
N TRP A 104 -17.67 -21.20 26.87
CA TRP A 104 -17.47 -22.64 27.02
C TRP A 104 -17.60 -23.15 28.47
N TYR A 105 -18.70 -22.84 29.15
CA TYR A 105 -18.97 -23.39 30.48
C TYR A 105 -19.03 -24.93 30.43
N PRO A 106 -18.39 -25.65 31.37
CA PRO A 106 -17.67 -25.18 32.57
C PRO A 106 -16.15 -24.98 32.40
N LEU A 107 -15.60 -25.18 31.20
CA LEU A 107 -14.15 -25.22 30.94
C LEU A 107 -13.50 -23.83 30.83
N GLY A 108 -14.18 -22.86 30.21
CA GLY A 108 -13.58 -21.59 29.85
C GLY A 108 -12.78 -21.63 28.54
N ARG A 109 -12.18 -20.49 28.17
CA ARG A 109 -11.28 -20.38 27.01
C ARG A 109 -10.06 -19.51 27.31
N PRO A 110 -8.82 -19.98 27.04
CA PRO A 110 -7.63 -19.13 27.10
C PRO A 110 -7.59 -18.21 25.88
N VAL A 111 -8.05 -16.96 26.00
CA VAL A 111 -8.17 -16.05 24.86
C VAL A 111 -6.80 -15.51 24.42
N GLY A 112 -5.92 -15.23 25.39
CA GLY A 112 -4.61 -14.64 25.11
C GLY A 112 -3.70 -15.48 24.21
N THR A 113 -3.85 -16.81 24.20
CA THR A 113 -3.06 -17.72 23.36
C THR A 113 -3.81 -18.25 22.14
N THR A 114 -5.14 -18.09 22.07
CA THR A 114 -5.98 -18.64 21.00
C THR A 114 -6.54 -17.60 20.04
N THR A 115 -6.14 -16.33 20.18
CA THR A 115 -6.64 -15.21 19.38
C THR A 115 -5.48 -14.34 18.90
N TYR A 116 -5.54 -13.91 17.64
CA TYR A 116 -4.59 -12.93 17.11
C TYR A 116 -4.94 -11.52 17.60
N PRO A 117 -4.07 -10.86 18.39
CA PRO A 117 -4.41 -9.59 19.07
C PRO A 117 -4.36 -8.37 18.15
N GLY A 118 -3.99 -8.53 16.88
CA GLY A 118 -3.70 -7.42 15.97
C GLY A 118 -4.88 -6.47 15.79
N LEU A 119 -6.08 -7.02 15.61
CA LEU A 119 -7.31 -6.24 15.42
C LEU A 119 -7.70 -5.45 16.68
N GLN A 120 -7.60 -6.08 17.84
CA GLN A 120 -7.94 -5.46 19.12
C GLN A 120 -6.94 -4.35 19.44
N LEU A 121 -5.66 -4.58 19.19
CA LEU A 121 -4.61 -3.61 19.41
C LEU A 121 -4.78 -2.38 18.51
N THR A 122 -5.05 -2.56 17.22
CA THR A 122 -5.26 -1.43 16.29
C THR A 122 -6.51 -0.64 16.67
N ALA A 123 -7.62 -1.30 17.02
CA ALA A 123 -8.84 -0.62 17.45
C ALA A 123 -8.62 0.22 18.73
N VAL A 124 -7.97 -0.34 19.75
CA VAL A 124 -7.68 0.39 21.00
C VAL A 124 -6.68 1.53 20.77
N ALA A 125 -5.66 1.31 19.93
CA ALA A 125 -4.68 2.34 19.59
C ALA A 125 -5.35 3.53 18.87
N ILE A 126 -6.22 3.27 17.88
CA ILE A 126 -6.97 4.31 17.17
C ILE A 126 -7.91 5.04 18.15
N HIS A 127 -8.64 4.31 18.98
CA HIS A 127 -9.53 4.91 19.97
C HIS A 127 -8.78 5.85 20.93
N ARG A 128 -7.61 5.43 21.44
CA ARG A 128 -6.77 6.28 22.31
C ARG A 128 -6.16 7.46 21.57
N ALA A 129 -5.74 7.28 20.32
CA ALA A 129 -5.20 8.36 19.49
C ALA A 129 -6.26 9.43 19.19
N LEU A 130 -7.50 9.02 18.88
CA LEU A 130 -8.64 9.92 18.68
C LEU A 130 -9.00 10.68 19.95
N ALA A 131 -9.03 9.99 21.10
CA ALA A 131 -9.24 10.63 22.39
C ALA A 131 -8.15 11.67 22.71
N ALA A 132 -6.88 11.36 22.41
CA ALA A 132 -5.76 12.29 22.57
C ALA A 132 -5.85 13.49 21.60
N ALA A 133 -6.41 13.30 20.40
CA ALA A 133 -6.68 14.37 19.44
C ALA A 133 -7.93 15.21 19.79
N GLY A 134 -8.62 14.90 20.90
CA GLY A 134 -9.79 15.64 21.37
C GLY A 134 -11.10 15.27 20.66
N VAL A 135 -11.16 14.12 19.98
CA VAL A 135 -12.39 13.62 19.34
C VAL A 135 -12.98 12.51 20.22
N PRO A 136 -13.99 12.81 21.05
CA PRO A 136 -14.61 11.80 21.90
C PRO A 136 -15.47 10.87 21.03
N MET A 137 -15.07 9.60 20.94
CA MET A 137 -15.79 8.55 20.22
C MET A 137 -15.84 7.30 21.09
N SER A 138 -16.96 6.57 21.10
CA SER A 138 -17.03 5.30 21.80
C SER A 138 -16.16 4.24 21.10
N LEU A 139 -15.65 3.27 21.87
CA LEU A 139 -14.89 2.16 21.31
C LEU A 139 -15.70 1.39 20.25
N ASN A 140 -17.01 1.23 20.45
CA ASN A 140 -17.90 0.58 19.50
C ASN A 140 -17.92 1.30 18.14
N ASN A 141 -18.03 2.62 18.14
CA ASN A 141 -18.04 3.40 16.90
C ASN A 141 -16.70 3.26 16.14
N VAL A 142 -15.57 3.21 16.87
CA VAL A 142 -14.26 2.95 16.27
C VAL A 142 -14.22 1.56 15.65
N CYS A 143 -14.70 0.52 16.35
CA CYS A 143 -14.73 -0.85 15.84
C CYS A 143 -15.64 -1.01 14.62
N VAL A 144 -16.77 -0.31 14.55
CA VAL A 144 -17.68 -0.33 13.38
C VAL A 144 -17.06 0.37 12.17
N LEU A 145 -16.24 1.40 12.40
CA LEU A 145 -15.57 2.15 11.34
C LEU A 145 -14.32 1.48 10.77
N ILE A 146 -13.85 0.40 11.41
CA ILE A 146 -12.77 -0.45 10.91
C ILE A 146 -13.43 -1.61 10.14
N PRO A 147 -13.45 -1.57 8.79
CA PRO A 147 -14.04 -2.62 7.97
C PRO A 147 -13.20 -3.89 7.94
#